data_AF-A0A352YS82-F1
#
_entry.id   AF-A0A352YS82-F1
#
_cell.length_a   1.000
_cell.length_b   1.000
_cell.length_c   1.000
_cell.angle_alpha   90.00
_cell.angle_beta   90.00
_cell.angle_gamma   90.00
#
_symmetry.space_group_name_H-M   'P 1'
#
loop_
_entity.id
_entity.type
_entity.pdbx_description
1 polymer ?
#
loop_
_entity_poly.entity_id
_entity_poly.type
_entity_poly.pdbx_seq_one_letter_code
_entity_poly.pdbx_strand_id
1 'polypeptide(L)'
;MPKIRINNIELEAEEGESILSVAGKAGIFIPVLCHKEGVEHYTSCMVCMVKENKTNDFLPSCSSLALDGLDIDASGEDVISMRKKAVELLISEHRAECEAPCRIVCPAGYNIPLMNRLLASGEYRKAVDLIISELDAPEIRCKTCAGYCENACRRKKIDRQISIRNIRIFISQNLYYGGGPDHFIDQTEYRDLKNQFSSRPGKLDSNELQEWLKECTGTSMRFESIENFESAGEEARNCMHCDCRASEDCRLRDIAQAMGIKDKGRKVVNMPVTKKINHKTGLIFEHAKCIKCGLCVRVCEDSGNEPALCFINRGFISVISEPLTMEFDDILATQTDTCINICPTGALSRFK
;
A
#
# COMPACT_ATOMS: atom_id res chain seq x y z
N MET A 1 37.60 15.74 -6.45
CA MET A 1 36.57 15.04 -5.68
C MET A 1 36.23 15.91 -4.49
N PRO A 2 35.00 16.43 -4.38
CA PRO A 2 34.54 17.15 -3.21
C PRO A 2 34.68 16.30 -1.94
N LYS A 3 35.14 16.89 -0.84
CA LYS A 3 35.17 16.26 0.48
C LYS A 3 33.98 16.73 1.29
N ILE A 4 33.14 15.79 1.73
CA ILE A 4 31.93 16.04 2.52
C ILE A 4 32.00 15.23 3.81
N ARG A 5 31.47 15.78 4.90
CA ARG A 5 31.33 15.08 6.16
C ARG A 5 29.86 14.76 6.41
N ILE A 6 29.51 13.51 6.68
CA ILE A 6 28.14 13.07 7.01
C ILE A 6 28.18 12.30 8.32
N ASN A 7 27.44 12.73 9.35
CA ASN A 7 27.44 12.11 10.69
C ASN A 7 28.87 11.91 11.26
N ASN A 8 29.74 12.92 11.10
CA ASN A 8 31.16 12.89 11.49
C ASN A 8 32.06 11.93 10.68
N ILE A 9 31.55 11.31 9.62
CA ILE A 9 32.33 10.47 8.70
C ILE A 9 32.77 11.32 7.51
N GLU A 10 34.07 11.41 7.26
CA GLU A 10 34.62 12.07 6.07
C GLU A 10 34.49 11.15 4.85
N LEU A 11 33.94 11.69 3.77
CA LEU A 11 33.63 10.97 2.54
C LEU A 11 34.11 11.79 1.33
N GLU A 12 34.49 11.09 0.27
CA GLU A 12 34.79 11.69 -1.02
C GLU A 12 33.62 11.48 -1.97
N ALA A 13 33.18 12.55 -2.61
CA ALA A 13 32.12 12.52 -3.61
C ALA A 13 32.70 12.62 -5.03
N GLU A 14 31.98 12.07 -6.00
CA GLU A 14 32.18 12.42 -7.40
C GLU A 14 31.45 13.71 -7.74
N GLU A 15 31.91 14.42 -8.77
CA GLU A 15 31.29 15.67 -9.20
C GLU A 15 29.86 15.41 -9.71
N GLY A 16 28.89 16.18 -9.20
CA GLY A 16 27.48 16.02 -9.53
C GLY A 16 26.70 15.02 -8.68
N GLU A 17 27.33 14.32 -7.74
CA GLU A 17 26.60 13.44 -6.82
C GLU A 17 25.73 14.20 -5.83
N SER A 18 24.58 13.62 -5.50
CA SER A 18 23.74 14.10 -4.41
C SER A 18 24.26 13.64 -3.05
N ILE A 19 23.90 14.37 -1.99
CA ILE A 19 24.21 13.99 -0.60
C ILE A 19 23.66 12.58 -0.30
N LEU A 20 22.48 12.24 -0.83
CA LEU A 20 21.88 10.91 -0.69
C LEU A 20 22.71 9.80 -1.33
N SER A 21 23.25 10.02 -2.54
CA SER A 21 24.12 9.05 -3.22
C SER A 21 25.37 8.75 -2.41
N VAL A 22 26.05 9.82 -1.95
CA VAL A 22 27.28 9.71 -1.16
C VAL A 22 27.01 9.00 0.18
N ALA A 23 25.92 9.37 0.87
CA ALA A 23 25.50 8.69 2.10
C ALA A 23 25.25 7.19 1.86
N GLY A 24 24.55 6.84 0.76
CA GLY A 24 24.27 5.46 0.39
C GLY A 24 25.54 4.63 0.14
N LYS A 25 26.51 5.16 -0.62
CA LYS A 25 27.82 4.52 -0.87
C LYS A 25 28.58 4.23 0.43
N ALA A 26 28.41 5.08 1.45
CA ALA A 26 29.01 4.93 2.77
C ALA A 26 28.21 4.05 3.76
N GLY A 27 27.08 3.48 3.33
CA GLY A 27 26.19 2.70 4.22
C GLY A 27 25.38 3.54 5.20
N ILE A 28 25.31 4.87 5.01
CA ILE A 28 24.50 5.77 5.83
C ILE A 28 23.09 5.80 5.26
N PHE A 29 22.13 5.23 6.00
CA PHE A 29 20.75 5.18 5.58
C PHE A 29 20.03 6.52 5.74
N ILE A 30 19.50 7.05 4.63
CA ILE A 30 18.59 8.21 4.63
C ILE A 30 17.27 7.78 3.97
N PRO A 31 16.12 7.88 4.67
CA PRO A 31 14.85 7.39 4.14
C PRO A 31 14.33 8.28 3.00
N VAL A 32 13.74 7.64 1.98
CA VAL A 32 13.14 8.32 0.83
C VAL A 32 11.82 7.67 0.42
N LEU A 33 10.87 8.45 -0.10
CA LEU A 33 9.63 7.96 -0.69
C LEU A 33 9.48 8.34 -2.17
N CYS A 34 9.86 9.55 -2.57
CA CYS A 34 9.71 10.07 -3.94
C CYS A 34 10.99 10.00 -4.78
N HIS A 35 12.03 9.30 -4.31
CA HIS A 35 13.29 9.13 -5.02
C HIS A 35 13.48 7.67 -5.45
N LYS A 36 14.01 7.49 -6.65
CA LYS A 36 14.48 6.24 -7.24
C LYS A 36 15.68 6.57 -8.12
N GLU A 37 16.74 5.77 -8.01
CA GLU A 37 17.93 5.89 -8.86
C GLU A 37 17.56 5.72 -10.34
N GLY A 38 18.16 6.53 -11.21
CA GLY A 38 17.87 6.55 -12.65
C GLY A 38 16.60 7.32 -13.04
N VAL A 39 15.85 7.87 -12.10
CA VAL A 39 14.67 8.74 -12.37
C VAL A 39 15.01 10.16 -11.94
N GLU A 40 14.70 11.16 -12.78
CA GLU A 40 14.94 12.58 -12.49
C GLU A 40 14.41 12.94 -11.10
N HIS A 41 15.11 13.74 -10.30
CA HIS A 41 14.70 14.01 -8.91
C HIS A 41 13.39 14.82 -8.82
N TYR A 42 12.59 14.56 -7.78
CA TYR A 42 11.42 15.37 -7.44
C TYR A 42 11.30 15.48 -5.92
N THR A 43 11.37 16.70 -5.40
CA THR A 43 11.47 16.94 -3.96
C THR A 43 10.09 17.23 -3.36
N SER A 44 9.24 16.20 -3.26
CA SER A 44 7.88 16.32 -2.71
C SER A 44 7.69 15.70 -1.34
N CYS A 45 8.32 14.56 -1.05
CA CYS A 45 8.04 13.84 0.20
C CYS A 45 8.71 14.44 1.44
N MET A 46 9.82 15.17 1.25
CA MET A 46 10.65 15.75 2.33
C MET A 46 11.14 14.75 3.40
N VAL A 47 11.10 13.44 3.12
CA VAL A 47 11.57 12.40 4.05
C VAL A 47 13.10 12.31 4.06
N CYS A 48 13.75 12.76 2.97
CA CYS A 48 15.20 12.74 2.80
C CYS A 48 15.93 13.91 3.50
N MET A 49 15.23 14.70 4.31
CA MET A 49 15.78 15.93 4.90
C MET A 49 17.01 15.62 5.75
N VAL A 50 18.04 16.44 5.62
CA VAL A 50 19.27 16.46 6.42
C VAL A 50 19.53 17.90 6.89
N LYS A 51 20.41 18.09 7.86
CA LYS A 51 20.76 19.41 8.38
C LYS A 51 22.22 19.71 8.07
N GLU A 52 22.53 20.90 7.59
CA GLU A 52 23.91 21.36 7.50
C GLU A 52 24.32 22.02 8.83
N ASN A 53 25.37 21.51 9.47
CA ASN A 53 25.78 21.96 10.79
C ASN A 53 26.32 23.41 10.83
N LYS A 54 26.92 23.89 9.73
CA LYS A 54 27.54 25.22 9.67
C LYS A 54 26.50 26.34 9.57
N THR A 55 25.47 26.15 8.75
CA THR A 55 24.41 27.14 8.50
C THR A 55 23.16 26.93 9.35
N ASN A 56 22.98 25.71 9.89
CA ASN A 56 21.72 25.21 10.46
C ASN A 56 20.57 25.06 9.47
N ASP A 57 20.83 25.10 8.17
CA ASP A 57 19.80 24.92 7.15
C ASP A 57 19.42 23.45 6.98
N PHE A 58 18.15 23.20 6.66
CA PHE A 58 17.68 21.87 6.27
C PHE A 58 17.65 21.73 4.75
N LEU A 59 18.21 20.63 4.27
CA LEU A 59 18.40 20.38 2.86
C LEU A 59 17.80 19.01 2.47
N PRO A 60 17.14 18.90 1.30
CA PRO A 60 16.72 17.62 0.77
C PRO A 60 17.92 16.86 0.18
N SER A 61 18.41 15.84 0.88
CA SER A 61 19.60 15.08 0.44
C SER A 61 19.46 14.44 -0.95
N CYS A 62 18.25 14.16 -1.41
CA CYS A 62 18.01 13.53 -2.72
C CYS A 62 18.26 14.44 -3.92
N SER A 63 18.26 15.76 -3.73
CA SER A 63 18.46 16.75 -4.81
C SER A 63 19.62 17.71 -4.55
N SER A 64 20.04 17.87 -3.30
CA SER A 64 21.20 18.71 -2.96
C SER A 64 22.51 18.02 -3.34
N LEU A 65 23.38 18.74 -4.06
CA LEU A 65 24.70 18.27 -4.47
C LEU A 65 25.67 18.18 -3.29
N ALA A 66 26.54 17.18 -3.31
CA ALA A 66 27.64 17.01 -2.36
C ALA A 66 28.82 17.92 -2.73
N LEU A 67 28.74 19.19 -2.30
CA LEU A 67 29.79 20.18 -2.50
C LEU A 67 30.93 20.05 -1.48
N ASP A 68 32.10 20.59 -1.83
CA ASP A 68 33.29 20.52 -1.00
C ASP A 68 33.10 21.30 0.31
N GLY A 69 33.51 20.69 1.42
CA GLY A 69 33.43 21.28 2.75
C GLY A 69 32.05 21.24 3.40
N LEU A 70 31.04 20.59 2.81
CA LEU A 70 29.74 20.38 3.48
C LEU A 70 29.90 19.52 4.74
N ASP A 71 29.15 19.87 5.79
CA ASP A 71 29.09 19.14 7.06
C ASP A 71 27.63 18.85 7.42
N ILE A 72 27.22 17.60 7.20
CA ILE A 72 25.83 17.17 7.20
C ILE A 72 25.56 16.28 8.42
N ASP A 73 24.53 16.66 9.18
CA ASP A 73 23.84 15.79 10.11
C ASP A 73 22.65 15.11 9.42
N ALA A 74 22.65 13.79 9.39
CA ALA A 74 21.60 12.96 8.82
C ALA A 74 20.82 12.16 9.86
N SER A 75 21.18 12.25 11.15
CA SER A 75 20.68 11.37 12.21
C SER A 75 20.34 12.05 13.54
N GLY A 76 20.64 13.34 13.70
CA GLY A 76 20.34 14.10 14.90
C GLY A 76 18.83 14.27 15.15
N GLU A 77 18.50 14.65 16.38
CA GLU A 77 17.12 14.76 16.86
C GLU A 77 16.29 15.75 16.04
N ASP A 78 16.88 16.88 15.66
CA ASP A 78 16.27 17.89 14.79
C ASP A 78 15.86 17.31 13.43
N VAL A 79 16.76 16.52 12.83
CA VAL A 79 16.54 15.86 11.53
C VAL A 79 15.42 14.83 11.64
N ILE A 80 15.47 13.97 12.66
CA ILE A 80 14.44 12.96 12.91
C ILE A 80 13.08 13.63 13.15
N SER A 81 13.04 14.70 13.93
CA SER A 81 11.83 15.48 14.20
C SER A 81 11.23 16.09 12.92
N MET A 82 12.07 16.64 12.05
CA MET A 82 11.63 17.19 10.76
C MET A 82 11.09 16.11 9.82
N ARG A 83 11.79 14.97 9.69
CA ARG A 83 11.32 13.84 8.89
C ARG A 83 9.99 13.28 9.41
N LYS A 84 9.84 13.19 10.73
CA LYS A 84 8.60 12.75 11.37
C LYS A 84 7.43 13.66 11.01
N LYS A 85 7.60 14.98 11.07
CA LYS A 85 6.58 15.95 10.67
C LYS A 85 6.20 15.80 9.19
N ALA A 86 7.17 15.57 8.30
CA ALA A 86 6.90 15.34 6.89
C ALA A 86 6.03 14.08 6.69
N VAL A 87 6.37 12.97 7.33
CA VAL A 87 5.59 11.72 7.24
C VAL A 87 4.21 11.85 7.88
N GLU A 88 4.08 12.55 9.03
CA GLU A 88 2.79 12.84 9.64
C GLU A 88 1.87 13.66 8.72
N LEU A 89 2.42 14.61 7.97
CA LEU A 89 1.67 15.38 6.97
C LEU A 89 1.19 14.49 5.82
N LEU A 90 2.07 13.65 5.26
CA LEU A 90 1.68 12.67 4.24
C LEU A 90 0.55 11.75 4.73
N ILE A 91 0.67 11.23 5.96
CA ILE A 91 -0.34 10.37 6.58
C ILE A 91 -1.65 11.14 6.80
N SER A 92 -1.61 12.44 7.07
CA SER A 92 -2.81 13.24 7.31
C SER A 92 -3.73 13.33 6.08
N GLU A 93 -3.18 13.29 4.87
CA GLU A 93 -3.92 13.26 3.60
C GLU A 93 -4.12 11.85 3.06
N HIS A 94 -3.26 10.91 3.45
CA HIS A 94 -3.34 9.51 3.04
C HIS A 94 -4.56 8.81 3.66
N ARG A 95 -5.58 8.56 2.83
CA ARG A 95 -6.82 7.90 3.20
C ARG A 95 -6.80 6.45 2.71
N ALA A 96 -6.03 5.62 3.39
CA ALA A 96 -5.99 4.18 3.17
C ALA A 96 -6.44 3.42 4.42
N GLU A 97 -7.08 2.28 4.23
CA GLU A 97 -7.21 1.27 5.27
C GLU A 97 -6.10 0.24 5.07
N CYS A 98 -5.05 0.28 5.90
CA CYS A 98 -3.94 -0.67 5.77
C CYS A 98 -4.41 -2.11 6.04
N GLU A 99 -5.19 -2.29 7.11
CA GLU A 99 -5.74 -3.58 7.52
C GLU A 99 -7.27 -3.53 7.50
N ALA A 100 -7.92 -4.47 6.80
CA ALA A 100 -9.38 -4.49 6.74
C ALA A 100 -10.03 -4.62 8.13
N PRO A 101 -11.20 -3.99 8.36
CA PRO A 101 -11.92 -4.12 9.62
C PRO A 101 -12.21 -5.57 10.00
N CYS A 102 -12.51 -6.44 9.01
CA CYS A 102 -12.80 -7.86 9.26
C CYS A 102 -11.61 -8.62 9.85
N ARG A 103 -10.37 -8.25 9.50
CA ARG A 103 -9.14 -8.82 10.08
C ARG A 103 -8.86 -8.24 11.46
N ILE A 104 -8.95 -6.91 11.60
CA ILE A 104 -8.67 -6.22 12.88
C ILE A 104 -9.55 -6.75 14.01
N VAL A 105 -10.85 -6.95 13.77
CA VAL A 105 -11.78 -7.43 14.81
C VAL A 105 -11.77 -8.94 14.99
N CYS A 106 -11.04 -9.69 14.16
CA CYS A 106 -10.99 -11.14 14.26
C CYS A 106 -10.15 -11.54 15.49
N PRO A 107 -10.72 -12.24 16.48
CA PRO A 107 -9.96 -12.66 17.67
C PRO A 107 -8.77 -13.58 17.35
N ALA A 108 -8.84 -14.27 16.20
CA ALA A 108 -7.80 -15.17 15.71
C ALA A 108 -6.76 -14.47 14.81
N GLY A 109 -7.00 -13.22 14.39
CA GLY A 109 -6.12 -12.49 13.48
C GLY A 109 -6.11 -12.97 12.03
N TYR A 110 -7.11 -13.78 11.64
CA TYR A 110 -7.27 -14.38 10.32
C TYR A 110 -7.21 -13.39 9.15
N ASN A 111 -6.45 -13.73 8.10
CA ASN A 111 -6.28 -12.96 6.86
C ASN A 111 -7.46 -13.15 5.90
N ILE A 112 -8.62 -12.71 6.36
CA ILE A 112 -9.88 -12.72 5.61
C ILE A 112 -9.79 -12.01 4.25
N PRO A 113 -9.07 -10.88 4.11
CA PRO A 113 -8.93 -10.24 2.80
C PRO A 113 -8.22 -11.12 1.76
N LEU A 114 -7.10 -11.76 2.13
CA LEU A 114 -6.38 -12.67 1.23
C LEU A 114 -7.24 -13.90 0.90
N MET A 115 -7.91 -14.47 1.89
CA MET A 115 -8.86 -15.58 1.69
C MET A 115 -9.91 -15.23 0.62
N ASN A 116 -10.57 -14.06 0.75
CA ASN A 116 -11.58 -13.64 -0.23
C ASN A 116 -10.98 -13.39 -1.61
N ARG A 117 -9.77 -12.82 -1.71
CA ARG A 117 -9.08 -12.63 -3.00
C ARG A 117 -8.80 -13.97 -3.70
N LEU A 118 -8.22 -14.94 -2.98
CA LEU A 118 -7.91 -16.26 -3.52
C LEU A 118 -9.18 -17.01 -4.00
N LEU A 119 -10.25 -16.99 -3.19
CA LEU A 119 -11.52 -17.60 -3.56
C LEU A 119 -12.16 -16.91 -4.78
N ALA A 120 -12.14 -15.57 -4.83
CA ALA A 120 -12.72 -14.80 -5.92
C ALA A 120 -12.02 -15.08 -7.26
N SER A 121 -10.70 -15.27 -7.23
CA SER A 121 -9.86 -15.65 -8.37
C SER A 121 -9.93 -17.14 -8.74
N GLY A 122 -10.66 -17.97 -7.97
CA GLY A 122 -10.75 -19.41 -8.20
C GLY A 122 -9.52 -20.21 -7.73
N GLU A 123 -8.59 -19.58 -7.01
CA GLU A 123 -7.40 -20.22 -6.43
C GLU A 123 -7.75 -20.94 -5.12
N TYR A 124 -8.69 -21.89 -5.19
CA TYR A 124 -9.26 -22.55 -4.02
C TYR A 124 -8.23 -23.30 -3.18
N ARG A 125 -7.24 -23.92 -3.82
CA ARG A 125 -6.15 -24.62 -3.11
C ARG A 125 -5.34 -23.68 -2.22
N LYS A 126 -4.92 -22.52 -2.75
CA LYS A 126 -4.22 -21.51 -1.96
C LYS A 126 -5.09 -20.95 -0.82
N ALA A 127 -6.41 -20.84 -1.02
CA ALA A 127 -7.31 -20.44 0.06
C ALA A 127 -7.37 -21.47 1.20
N VAL A 128 -7.31 -22.76 0.86
CA VAL A 128 -7.19 -23.86 1.83
C VAL A 128 -5.83 -23.80 2.53
N ASP A 129 -4.74 -23.65 1.80
CA ASP A 129 -3.37 -23.56 2.33
C ASP A 129 -3.21 -22.40 3.30
N LEU A 130 -3.76 -21.23 2.95
CA LEU A 130 -3.84 -20.08 3.85
C LEU A 130 -4.56 -20.46 5.16
N ILE A 131 -5.73 -21.10 5.09
CA ILE A 131 -6.47 -21.47 6.30
C ILE A 131 -5.68 -22.46 7.14
N ILE A 132 -5.05 -23.47 6.54
CA ILE A 132 -4.21 -24.44 7.25
C ILE A 132 -3.04 -23.73 7.94
N SER A 133 -2.39 -22.79 7.25
CA SER A 133 -1.28 -22.01 7.84
C SER A 133 -1.70 -21.17 9.06
N GLU A 134 -2.99 -20.85 9.17
CA GLU A 134 -3.58 -20.06 10.26
C GLU A 134 -4.21 -20.91 11.39
N LEU A 135 -4.18 -22.25 11.29
CA LEU A 135 -4.71 -23.15 12.32
C LEU A 135 -3.75 -23.26 13.51
N ASP A 136 -4.18 -22.76 14.65
CA ASP A 136 -3.52 -22.94 15.96
C ASP A 136 -4.05 -24.17 16.73
N ALA A 137 -5.10 -24.83 16.21
CA ALA A 137 -5.77 -25.96 16.81
C ALA A 137 -6.45 -26.85 15.75
N PRO A 138 -6.89 -28.08 16.08
CA PRO A 138 -7.61 -28.97 15.15
C PRO A 138 -8.91 -28.40 14.59
N GLU A 139 -9.49 -27.38 15.23
CA GLU A 139 -10.70 -26.71 14.78
C GLU A 139 -10.53 -25.20 14.69
N ILE A 140 -11.17 -24.57 13.68
CA ILE A 140 -11.20 -23.12 13.58
C ILE A 140 -12.06 -22.48 14.67
N ARG A 141 -11.64 -21.30 15.13
CA ARG A 141 -12.39 -20.49 16.12
C ARG A 141 -13.76 -20.03 15.61
N CYS A 142 -13.99 -20.03 14.30
CA CYS A 142 -15.24 -19.57 13.71
C CYS A 142 -16.46 -20.38 14.15
N LYS A 143 -16.31 -21.66 14.50
CA LYS A 143 -17.44 -22.52 14.94
C LYS A 143 -18.17 -21.94 16.14
N THR A 144 -17.44 -21.38 17.10
CA THR A 144 -17.98 -20.79 18.35
C THR A 144 -17.97 -19.26 18.35
N CYS A 145 -17.49 -18.62 17.29
CA CYS A 145 -17.39 -17.16 17.16
C CYS A 145 -18.74 -16.50 16.87
N ALA A 146 -18.97 -15.32 17.46
CA ALA A 146 -20.14 -14.47 17.24
C ALA A 146 -20.13 -13.65 15.94
N GLY A 147 -19.24 -13.95 14.99
CA GLY A 147 -19.20 -13.26 13.68
C GLY A 147 -18.70 -11.82 13.73
N TYR A 148 -17.67 -11.50 14.52
CA TYR A 148 -17.12 -10.14 14.62
C TYR A 148 -16.73 -9.55 13.25
N CYS A 149 -16.10 -10.36 12.39
CA CYS A 149 -15.67 -9.95 11.04
C CYS A 149 -16.84 -9.52 10.15
N GLU A 150 -17.97 -10.23 10.26
CA GLU A 150 -19.22 -9.95 9.54
C GLU A 150 -19.89 -8.68 10.07
N ASN A 151 -19.88 -8.49 11.40
CA ASN A 151 -20.41 -7.29 12.04
C ASN A 151 -19.61 -6.02 11.69
N ALA A 152 -18.29 -6.14 11.50
CA ALA A 152 -17.43 -5.04 11.09
C ALA A 152 -17.32 -4.88 9.56
N CYS A 153 -17.94 -5.76 8.77
CA CYS A 153 -17.85 -5.72 7.32
C CYS A 153 -18.41 -4.40 6.78
N ARG A 154 -17.59 -3.62 6.06
CA ARG A 154 -17.98 -2.30 5.53
C ARG A 154 -19.20 -2.39 4.61
N ARG A 155 -19.35 -3.51 3.90
CA ARG A 155 -20.45 -3.72 2.95
C ARG A 155 -21.82 -3.76 3.61
N LYS A 156 -21.89 -4.08 4.91
CA LYS A 156 -23.13 -4.00 5.72
C LYS A 156 -23.75 -2.59 5.72
N LYS A 157 -22.97 -1.54 5.44
CA LYS A 157 -23.47 -0.16 5.32
C LYS A 157 -24.13 0.15 3.98
N ILE A 158 -24.02 -0.76 3.01
CA ILE A 158 -24.58 -0.61 1.67
C ILE A 158 -25.78 -1.54 1.53
N ASP A 159 -25.55 -2.84 1.68
CA ASP A 159 -26.57 -3.88 1.57
C ASP A 159 -26.47 -4.86 2.74
N ARG A 160 -25.65 -5.91 2.63
CA ARG A 160 -25.41 -6.93 3.65
C ARG A 160 -23.93 -7.35 3.66
N GLN A 161 -23.44 -7.75 4.83
CA GLN A 161 -22.09 -8.27 5.02
C GLN A 161 -21.78 -9.50 4.16
N ILE A 162 -20.51 -9.77 3.91
CA ILE A 162 -20.06 -11.04 3.32
C ILE A 162 -20.17 -12.16 4.34
N SER A 163 -20.59 -13.36 3.93
CA SER A 163 -20.70 -14.56 4.78
C SER A 163 -19.33 -15.18 5.14
N ILE A 164 -18.41 -14.36 5.64
CA ILE A 164 -17.01 -14.70 5.95
C ILE A 164 -16.92 -15.92 6.87
N ARG A 165 -17.78 -15.98 7.90
CA ARG A 165 -17.76 -17.07 8.88
C ARG A 165 -18.14 -18.39 8.21
N ASN A 166 -19.17 -18.38 7.38
CA ASN A 166 -19.68 -19.59 6.74
C ASN A 166 -18.73 -20.10 5.64
N ILE A 167 -18.10 -19.18 4.87
CA ILE A 167 -17.00 -19.52 3.95
C ILE A 167 -15.90 -20.27 4.69
N ARG A 168 -15.45 -19.71 5.82
CA ARG A 168 -14.31 -20.29 6.55
C ARG A 168 -14.66 -21.62 7.20
N ILE A 169 -15.87 -21.78 7.74
CA ILE A 169 -16.39 -23.07 8.24
C ILE A 169 -16.38 -24.11 7.14
N PHE A 170 -16.94 -23.79 5.96
CA PHE A 170 -16.95 -24.68 4.82
C PHE A 170 -15.52 -25.14 4.44
N ILE A 171 -14.57 -24.20 4.31
CA ILE A 171 -13.20 -24.57 3.94
C ILE A 171 -12.54 -25.45 5.02
N SER A 172 -12.77 -25.15 6.31
CA SER A 172 -12.24 -25.98 7.41
C SER A 172 -12.80 -27.41 7.45
N GLN A 173 -13.96 -27.66 6.86
CA GLN A 173 -14.51 -29.01 6.70
C GLN A 173 -13.92 -29.74 5.49
N ASN A 174 -13.23 -29.01 4.61
CA ASN A 174 -12.70 -29.47 3.33
C ASN A 174 -11.18 -29.22 3.21
N LEU A 175 -10.43 -29.31 4.33
CA LEU A 175 -8.97 -29.05 4.35
C LEU A 175 -8.15 -29.99 3.44
N TYR A 176 -8.69 -31.16 3.11
CA TYR A 176 -8.02 -32.12 2.22
C TYR A 176 -8.28 -31.86 0.73
N TYR A 177 -8.95 -30.76 0.37
CA TYR A 177 -9.26 -30.42 -1.01
C TYR A 177 -7.99 -30.33 -1.85
N GLY A 178 -7.81 -31.30 -2.76
CA GLY A 178 -6.78 -31.26 -3.79
C GLY A 178 -5.34 -31.56 -3.34
N GLY A 179 -5.11 -32.18 -2.17
CA GLY A 179 -3.74 -32.51 -1.74
C GLY A 179 -3.55 -33.55 -0.61
N GLY A 180 -4.57 -33.88 0.19
CA GLY A 180 -4.40 -34.85 1.28
C GLY A 180 -3.38 -34.42 2.37
N PRO A 181 -3.04 -35.30 3.32
CA PRO A 181 -2.17 -34.97 4.46
C PRO A 181 -0.69 -34.73 4.13
N ASP A 182 -0.23 -35.07 2.92
CA ASP A 182 1.17 -34.92 2.49
C ASP A 182 1.44 -33.62 1.70
N HIS A 183 0.47 -32.70 1.65
CA HIS A 183 0.62 -31.42 0.97
C HIS A 183 1.53 -30.47 1.78
N PHE A 184 2.70 -30.14 1.22
CA PHE A 184 3.64 -29.20 1.83
C PHE A 184 3.14 -27.76 1.68
N ILE A 185 3.11 -27.04 2.80
CA ILE A 185 2.73 -25.62 2.85
C ILE A 185 3.96 -24.80 3.23
N ASP A 186 4.39 -23.92 2.34
CA ASP A 186 5.45 -22.96 2.64
C ASP A 186 4.90 -21.84 3.52
N GLN A 187 5.21 -21.89 4.82
CA GLN A 187 4.78 -20.86 5.76
C GLN A 187 5.38 -19.47 5.46
N THR A 188 6.45 -19.38 4.68
CA THR A 188 7.06 -18.08 4.32
C THR A 188 6.20 -17.28 3.34
N GLU A 189 5.26 -17.93 2.64
CA GLU A 189 4.28 -17.29 1.75
C GLU A 189 3.22 -16.50 2.52
N TYR A 190 3.00 -16.80 3.80
CA TYR A 190 1.93 -16.21 4.62
C TYR A 190 2.49 -15.44 5.83
N ARG A 191 2.86 -14.18 5.62
CA ARG A 191 3.45 -13.35 6.68
C ARG A 191 2.43 -12.89 7.73
N ASP A 192 2.80 -12.99 9.02
CA ASP A 192 2.02 -12.38 10.11
C ASP A 192 2.32 -10.86 10.18
N LEU A 193 1.34 -10.04 9.78
CA LEU A 193 1.43 -8.58 9.78
C LEU A 193 0.97 -7.94 11.10
N LYS A 194 0.78 -8.71 12.18
CA LYS A 194 0.41 -8.17 13.50
C LYS A 194 1.41 -7.10 13.95
N ASN A 195 0.90 -6.05 14.59
CA ASN A 195 1.66 -4.95 15.19
C ASN A 195 2.37 -3.99 14.24
N GLN A 196 2.17 -4.09 12.93
CA GLN A 196 2.64 -3.06 11.99
C GLN A 196 1.75 -1.81 12.03
N PHE A 197 2.34 -0.64 11.73
CA PHE A 197 1.62 0.62 11.56
C PHE A 197 0.36 0.41 10.69
N SER A 198 -0.79 0.93 11.10
CA SER A 198 -2.00 0.86 10.30
C SER A 198 -2.58 2.25 10.14
N SER A 199 -2.76 2.67 8.88
CA SER A 199 -3.57 3.83 8.58
C SER A 199 -5.05 3.49 8.48
N ARG A 200 -5.91 4.49 8.71
CA ARG A 200 -7.37 4.42 8.52
C ARG A 200 -7.83 5.52 7.57
N PRO A 201 -8.85 5.31 6.73
CA PRO A 201 -9.27 6.28 5.72
C PRO A 201 -10.06 7.49 6.30
N GLY A 202 -10.27 7.52 7.62
CA GLY A 202 -11.10 8.52 8.28
C GLY A 202 -12.61 8.27 8.09
N LYS A 203 -13.41 9.34 8.19
CA LYS A 203 -14.84 9.29 7.89
C LYS A 203 -15.01 9.08 6.38
N LEU A 204 -15.96 8.24 6.01
CA LEU A 204 -16.35 8.01 4.62
C LEU A 204 -17.79 8.44 4.44
N ASP A 205 -18.07 9.07 3.31
CA ASP A 205 -19.45 9.32 2.90
C ASP A 205 -20.05 8.14 2.12
N SER A 206 -21.34 8.23 1.80
CA SER A 206 -22.06 7.17 1.11
C SER A 206 -21.54 6.92 -0.30
N ASN A 207 -21.07 7.95 -1.02
CA ASN A 207 -20.57 7.83 -2.39
C ASN A 207 -19.21 7.13 -2.39
N GLU A 208 -18.33 7.49 -1.46
CA GLU A 208 -17.04 6.84 -1.22
C GLU A 208 -17.19 5.36 -0.84
N LEU A 209 -18.27 5.01 -0.13
CA LEU A 209 -18.57 3.60 0.15
C LEU A 209 -18.94 2.84 -1.13
N GLN A 210 -19.70 3.47 -2.05
CA GLN A 210 -20.06 2.83 -3.33
C GLN A 210 -18.85 2.59 -4.23
N GLU A 211 -17.79 3.40 -4.11
CA GLU A 211 -16.58 3.27 -4.94
C GLU A 211 -15.90 1.89 -4.80
N TRP A 212 -16.00 1.24 -3.64
CA TRP A 212 -15.49 -0.12 -3.46
C TRP A 212 -16.32 -1.21 -4.15
N LEU A 213 -17.58 -0.94 -4.52
CA LEU A 213 -18.39 -1.90 -5.27
C LEU A 213 -17.88 -2.11 -6.70
N LYS A 214 -17.07 -1.18 -7.24
CA LYS A 214 -16.46 -1.30 -8.57
C LYS A 214 -15.60 -2.56 -8.72
N GLU A 215 -15.12 -3.10 -7.60
CA GLU A 215 -14.31 -4.32 -7.58
C GLU A 215 -15.13 -5.59 -7.33
N CYS A 216 -16.39 -5.44 -6.93
CA CYS A 216 -17.28 -6.57 -6.74
C CYS A 216 -17.69 -7.11 -8.12
N THR A 217 -17.29 -8.34 -8.42
CA THR A 217 -17.48 -8.97 -9.75
C THR A 217 -18.55 -10.05 -9.75
N GLY A 218 -19.23 -10.25 -8.61
CA GLY A 218 -20.31 -11.22 -8.50
C GLY A 218 -21.53 -10.84 -9.33
N THR A 219 -22.32 -11.85 -9.71
CA THR A 219 -23.62 -11.72 -10.41
C THR A 219 -24.73 -11.09 -9.56
N SER A 220 -24.37 -10.41 -8.46
CA SER A 220 -25.25 -10.04 -7.33
C SER A 220 -25.86 -11.24 -6.59
N MET A 221 -25.59 -12.49 -7.01
CA MET A 221 -25.93 -13.67 -6.22
C MET A 221 -25.14 -13.66 -4.92
N ARG A 222 -25.81 -14.01 -3.82
CA ARG A 222 -25.11 -14.13 -2.56
C ARG A 222 -25.59 -15.22 -1.65
N PHE A 223 -24.64 -15.80 -0.94
CA PHE A 223 -24.76 -17.12 -0.33
C PHE A 223 -24.63 -17.02 1.18
N GLU A 224 -25.70 -17.36 1.90
CA GLU A 224 -25.67 -17.50 3.35
C GLU A 224 -25.12 -18.88 3.73
N SER A 225 -25.61 -19.95 3.08
CA SER A 225 -25.01 -21.28 3.14
C SER A 225 -23.97 -21.45 2.04
N ILE A 226 -22.79 -21.96 2.40
CA ILE A 226 -21.71 -22.28 1.47
C ILE A 226 -21.65 -23.80 1.33
N GLU A 227 -21.97 -24.29 0.13
CA GLU A 227 -22.14 -25.73 -0.14
C GLU A 227 -20.95 -26.33 -0.90
N ASN A 228 -20.25 -25.49 -1.67
CA ASN A 228 -19.10 -25.88 -2.48
C ASN A 228 -18.15 -24.68 -2.71
N PHE A 229 -16.95 -24.94 -3.25
CA PHE A 229 -15.95 -23.91 -3.51
C PHE A 229 -16.40 -22.85 -4.53
N GLU A 230 -17.29 -23.21 -5.46
CA GLU A 230 -17.86 -22.26 -6.41
C GLU A 230 -18.72 -21.21 -5.69
N SER A 231 -19.65 -21.65 -4.83
CA SER A 231 -20.48 -20.77 -3.99
C SER A 231 -19.63 -19.91 -3.04
N ALA A 232 -18.52 -20.46 -2.51
CA ALA A 232 -17.55 -19.71 -1.71
C ALA A 232 -16.87 -18.62 -2.54
N GLY A 233 -16.48 -18.94 -3.78
CA GLY A 233 -15.90 -18.00 -4.73
C GLY A 233 -16.87 -16.87 -5.11
N GLU A 234 -18.13 -17.19 -5.41
CA GLU A 234 -19.14 -16.19 -5.73
C GLU A 234 -19.44 -15.25 -4.55
N GLU A 235 -19.57 -15.76 -3.33
CA GLU A 235 -19.72 -14.92 -2.14
C GLU A 235 -18.44 -14.14 -1.81
N ALA A 236 -17.26 -14.64 -2.18
CA ALA A 236 -16.01 -13.90 -2.04
C ALA A 236 -15.85 -12.77 -3.06
N ARG A 237 -16.32 -12.94 -4.32
CA ARG A 237 -16.35 -11.88 -5.36
C ARG A 237 -17.24 -10.70 -5.02
N ASN A 238 -18.08 -10.88 -4.03
CA ASN A 238 -18.91 -9.86 -3.42
C ASN A 238 -18.11 -8.98 -2.43
N CYS A 239 -16.88 -9.35 -2.07
CA CYS A 239 -16.02 -8.55 -1.21
C CYS A 239 -15.67 -7.21 -1.86
N MET A 240 -15.66 -6.15 -1.04
CA MET A 240 -15.35 -4.79 -1.46
C MET A 240 -13.84 -4.50 -1.55
N HIS A 241 -12.97 -5.46 -1.18
CA HIS A 241 -11.51 -5.29 -1.13
C HIS A 241 -11.10 -3.96 -0.46
N CYS A 242 -11.65 -3.72 0.74
CA CYS A 242 -11.45 -2.47 1.46
C CYS A 242 -10.09 -2.35 2.15
N ASP A 243 -9.28 -3.41 2.16
CA ASP A 243 -7.88 -3.43 2.61
C ASP A 243 -6.91 -2.76 1.61
N CYS A 244 -5.66 -2.58 2.04
CA CYS A 244 -4.59 -2.12 1.18
C CYS A 244 -3.89 -3.30 0.50
N ARG A 245 -3.70 -3.21 -0.82
CA ARG A 245 -2.96 -4.21 -1.61
C ARG A 245 -1.46 -4.23 -1.31
N ALA A 246 -0.88 -3.07 -0.97
CA ALA A 246 0.50 -2.97 -0.52
C ALA A 246 0.65 -3.23 0.99
N SER A 247 -0.10 -4.18 1.55
CA SER A 247 -0.05 -4.43 3.00
C SER A 247 1.32 -4.96 3.46
N GLU A 248 2.08 -5.60 2.57
CA GLU A 248 3.35 -6.26 2.90
C GLU A 248 4.61 -5.46 2.52
N ASP A 249 4.49 -4.48 1.63
CA ASP A 249 5.61 -3.78 0.97
C ASP A 249 5.41 -2.26 0.85
N CYS A 250 4.48 -1.68 1.61
CA CYS A 250 4.26 -0.23 1.62
C CYS A 250 5.40 0.52 2.33
N ARG A 251 6.28 1.15 1.55
CA ARG A 251 7.39 1.97 2.07
C ARG A 251 6.94 3.11 3.01
N LEU A 252 5.77 3.70 2.78
CA LEU A 252 5.21 4.70 3.71
C LEU A 252 4.90 4.09 5.08
N ARG A 253 4.35 2.86 5.10
CA ARG A 253 4.04 2.11 6.32
C ARG A 253 5.32 1.80 7.09
N ASP A 254 6.36 1.34 6.39
CA ASP A 254 7.65 0.99 7.00
C ASP A 254 8.33 2.19 7.64
N ILE A 255 8.39 3.32 6.92
CA ILE A 255 8.98 4.55 7.43
C ILE A 255 8.18 5.08 8.62
N ALA A 256 6.84 5.06 8.55
CA ALA A 256 5.99 5.47 9.66
C ALA A 256 6.21 4.61 10.92
N GLN A 257 6.31 3.29 10.73
CA GLN A 257 6.61 2.35 11.80
C GLN A 257 7.99 2.61 12.41
N ALA A 258 9.04 2.74 11.58
CA ALA A 258 10.40 2.99 12.03
C ALA A 258 10.54 4.30 12.83
N MET A 259 9.72 5.32 12.49
CA MET A 259 9.68 6.61 13.20
C MET A 259 8.73 6.64 14.41
N GLY A 260 8.09 5.50 14.75
CA GLY A 260 7.13 5.41 15.84
C GLY A 260 5.92 6.34 15.67
N ILE A 261 5.52 6.60 14.44
CA ILE A 261 4.35 7.44 14.12
C ILE A 261 3.07 6.64 14.37
N LYS A 262 2.03 7.31 14.86
CA LYS A 262 0.69 6.74 15.03
C LYS A 262 -0.30 7.49 14.17
N ASP A 263 -1.19 6.77 13.49
CA ASP A 263 -2.28 7.41 12.76
C ASP A 263 -3.31 7.96 13.74
N LYS A 264 -3.57 9.27 13.65
CA LYS A 264 -4.59 9.97 14.46
C LYS A 264 -6.01 9.68 13.98
N GLY A 265 -6.18 9.03 12.84
CA GLY A 265 -7.47 8.61 12.26
C GLY A 265 -8.30 9.76 11.65
N ARG A 266 -8.08 11.00 12.07
CA ARG A 266 -8.64 12.20 11.40
C ARG A 266 -7.81 12.53 10.17
N LYS A 267 -8.47 12.56 9.02
CA LYS A 267 -7.85 12.83 7.72
C LYS A 267 -8.29 14.17 7.15
N VAL A 268 -7.36 14.86 6.49
CA VAL A 268 -7.65 16.01 5.65
C VAL A 268 -8.16 15.46 4.32
N VAL A 269 -9.39 15.83 3.94
CA VAL A 269 -10.00 15.36 2.70
C VAL A 269 -9.56 16.26 1.56
N ASN A 270 -8.38 15.98 1.01
CA ASN A 270 -7.92 16.60 -0.24
C ASN A 270 -8.37 15.82 -1.48
N MET A 271 -8.63 14.52 -1.32
CA MET A 271 -9.13 13.65 -2.38
C MET A 271 -10.20 12.72 -1.81
N PRO A 272 -11.36 12.55 -2.48
CA PRO A 272 -12.30 11.51 -2.13
C PRO A 272 -11.70 10.11 -2.34
N VAL A 273 -12.23 9.11 -1.63
CA VAL A 273 -11.88 7.71 -1.87
C VAL A 273 -12.51 7.27 -3.19
N THR A 274 -11.77 7.46 -4.28
CA THR A 274 -12.17 7.08 -5.64
C THR A 274 -11.21 6.07 -6.25
N LYS A 275 -11.75 5.26 -7.16
CA LYS A 275 -11.02 4.22 -7.87
C LYS A 275 -11.21 4.34 -9.37
N LYS A 276 -10.11 4.21 -10.10
CA LYS A 276 -10.10 3.96 -11.54
C LYS A 276 -9.48 2.60 -11.80
N ILE A 277 -10.06 1.85 -12.71
CA ILE A 277 -9.61 0.53 -13.10
C ILE A 277 -9.37 0.59 -14.60
N ASN A 278 -8.16 0.24 -15.02
CA ASN A 278 -7.83 0.03 -16.42
C ASN A 278 -8.13 -1.43 -16.75
N HIS A 279 -9.16 -1.67 -17.55
CA HIS A 279 -9.61 -3.02 -17.88
C HIS A 279 -8.70 -3.73 -18.90
N LYS A 280 -7.90 -2.97 -19.66
CA LYS A 280 -6.96 -3.51 -20.67
C LYS A 280 -5.66 -3.97 -20.04
N THR A 281 -5.13 -3.18 -19.11
CA THR A 281 -3.83 -3.43 -18.47
C THR A 281 -3.94 -4.02 -17.08
N GLY A 282 -5.14 -4.05 -16.48
CA GLY A 282 -5.34 -4.51 -15.11
C GLY A 282 -4.77 -3.56 -14.05
N LEU A 283 -4.51 -2.29 -14.36
CA LEU A 283 -4.11 -1.30 -13.37
C LEU A 283 -5.31 -0.84 -12.53
N ILE A 284 -5.18 -0.80 -11.20
CA ILE A 284 -6.10 -0.05 -10.34
C ILE A 284 -5.39 1.13 -9.71
N PHE A 285 -6.04 2.29 -9.73
CA PHE A 285 -5.56 3.51 -9.09
C PHE A 285 -6.56 4.01 -8.02
N GLU A 286 -6.15 3.88 -6.76
CA GLU A 286 -6.87 4.37 -5.59
C GLU A 286 -6.30 5.73 -5.16
N HIS A 287 -6.91 6.82 -5.63
CA HIS A 287 -6.34 8.17 -5.56
C HIS A 287 -6.10 8.65 -4.12
N ALA A 288 -7.02 8.28 -3.21
CA ALA A 288 -6.94 8.58 -1.78
C ALA A 288 -5.69 7.98 -1.08
N LYS A 289 -5.05 6.97 -1.68
CA LYS A 289 -3.82 6.35 -1.15
C LYS A 289 -2.54 7.01 -1.71
N CYS A 290 -2.67 7.90 -2.71
CA CYS A 290 -1.54 8.54 -3.37
C CYS A 290 -0.93 9.64 -2.48
N ILE A 291 0.39 9.64 -2.35
CA ILE A 291 1.16 10.71 -1.68
C ILE A 291 1.73 11.73 -2.67
N LYS A 292 1.27 11.73 -3.92
CA LYS A 292 1.67 12.68 -4.98
C LYS A 292 3.19 12.74 -5.19
N CYS A 293 3.87 11.60 -5.05
CA CYS A 293 5.34 11.51 -5.18
C CYS A 293 5.85 11.68 -6.62
N GLY A 294 4.97 11.59 -7.62
CA GLY A 294 5.32 11.77 -9.03
C GLY A 294 6.26 10.72 -9.61
N LEU A 295 6.53 9.60 -8.91
CA LEU A 295 7.40 8.54 -9.43
C LEU A 295 6.79 7.86 -10.67
N CYS A 296 5.49 7.58 -10.65
CA CYS A 296 4.78 7.01 -11.79
C CYS A 296 4.66 7.95 -13.00
N VAL A 297 4.80 9.26 -12.80
CA VAL A 297 4.84 10.25 -13.88
C VAL A 297 6.23 10.22 -14.52
N ARG A 298 7.27 10.46 -13.71
CA ARG A 298 8.65 10.58 -14.18
C ARG A 298 9.23 9.30 -14.77
N VAL A 299 8.91 8.14 -14.21
CA VAL A 299 9.40 6.85 -14.76
C VAL A 299 8.85 6.59 -16.16
N CYS A 300 7.76 7.25 -16.54
CA CYS A 300 7.16 7.10 -17.86
C CYS A 300 7.54 8.24 -18.83
N GLU A 301 8.10 9.35 -18.35
CA GLU A 301 8.47 10.49 -19.21
C GLU A 301 9.51 10.09 -20.28
N ASP A 302 10.43 9.19 -19.95
CA ASP A 302 11.45 8.69 -20.88
C ASP A 302 10.90 7.72 -21.95
N SER A 303 9.67 7.22 -21.79
CA SER A 303 9.11 6.21 -22.69
C SER A 303 8.61 6.78 -24.03
N GLY A 304 8.29 8.08 -24.08
CA GLY A 304 7.99 8.88 -25.29
C GLY A 304 6.86 8.42 -26.22
N ASN A 305 6.35 7.19 -26.06
CA ASN A 305 5.60 6.47 -27.09
C ASN A 305 4.20 6.07 -26.66
N GLU A 306 3.81 6.30 -25.41
CA GLU A 306 2.44 6.04 -24.95
C GLU A 306 1.95 7.09 -23.92
N PRO A 307 0.63 7.34 -23.88
CA PRO A 307 0.02 8.15 -22.84
C PRO A 307 0.27 7.58 -21.43
N ALA A 308 0.71 8.42 -20.50
CA ALA A 308 1.04 8.04 -19.13
C ALA A 308 0.35 8.97 -18.11
N LEU A 309 0.44 8.61 -16.82
CA LEU A 309 -0.05 9.46 -15.73
C LEU A 309 0.70 10.80 -15.71
N CYS A 310 -0.01 11.87 -15.37
CA CYS A 310 0.55 13.21 -15.22
C CYS A 310 -0.03 13.94 -13.99
N PHE A 311 0.57 15.07 -13.64
CA PHE A 311 -0.02 15.98 -12.66
C PHE A 311 -1.09 16.84 -13.34
N ILE A 312 -2.28 16.85 -12.77
CA ILE A 312 -3.34 17.79 -13.11
C ILE A 312 -3.57 18.76 -11.95
N ASN A 313 -4.09 19.95 -12.27
CA ASN A 313 -4.25 21.10 -11.36
C ASN A 313 -2.91 21.62 -10.77
N ARG A 314 -2.99 22.53 -9.79
CA ARG A 314 -1.83 23.15 -9.11
C ARG A 314 -2.11 23.37 -7.62
N GLY A 315 -1.05 23.42 -6.81
CA GLY A 315 -1.15 23.67 -5.37
C GLY A 315 -1.82 22.52 -4.61
N PHE A 316 -2.62 22.85 -3.59
CA PHE A 316 -3.28 21.86 -2.71
C PHE A 316 -4.20 20.88 -3.47
N ILE A 317 -4.82 21.34 -4.55
CA ILE A 317 -5.71 20.53 -5.40
C ILE A 317 -4.98 19.76 -6.50
N SER A 318 -3.63 19.75 -6.49
CA SER A 318 -2.82 18.95 -7.42
C SER A 318 -3.05 17.47 -7.18
N VAL A 319 -3.25 16.71 -8.26
CA VAL A 319 -3.52 15.28 -8.23
C VAL A 319 -2.83 14.59 -9.40
N ILE A 320 -2.51 13.31 -9.24
CA ILE A 320 -2.01 12.49 -10.35
C ILE A 320 -3.22 11.85 -11.00
N SER A 321 -3.30 11.91 -12.33
CA SER A 321 -4.37 11.30 -13.14
C SER A 321 -3.85 11.03 -14.56
N GLU A 322 -4.64 10.35 -15.38
CA GLU A 322 -4.50 10.35 -16.83
C GLU A 322 -4.59 11.77 -17.43
N PRO A 323 -3.99 12.02 -18.61
CA PRO A 323 -4.13 13.29 -19.31
C PRO A 323 -5.59 13.60 -19.65
N LEU A 324 -5.98 14.87 -19.66
CA LEU A 324 -7.38 15.31 -19.86
C LEU A 324 -8.02 14.86 -21.19
N THR A 325 -7.19 14.49 -22.17
CA THR A 325 -7.63 14.05 -23.50
C THR A 325 -7.66 12.53 -23.66
N MET A 326 -7.43 11.78 -22.56
CA MET A 326 -7.29 10.33 -22.57
C MET A 326 -8.25 9.71 -21.56
N GLU A 327 -8.73 8.51 -21.86
CA GLU A 327 -9.42 7.67 -20.89
C GLU A 327 -8.40 6.86 -20.08
N PHE A 328 -8.76 6.51 -18.84
CA PHE A 328 -7.87 5.74 -17.96
C PHE A 328 -7.55 4.33 -18.51
N ASP A 329 -8.42 3.77 -19.34
CA ASP A 329 -8.21 2.50 -20.06
C ASP A 329 -7.14 2.60 -21.16
N ASP A 330 -6.81 3.82 -21.62
CA ASP A 330 -5.95 4.07 -22.79
C ASP A 330 -4.54 4.57 -22.43
N ILE A 331 -4.14 4.46 -21.16
CA ILE A 331 -2.81 4.83 -20.67
C ILE A 331 -1.99 3.61 -20.25
N LEU A 332 -0.66 3.76 -20.19
CA LEU A 332 0.28 2.80 -19.59
C LEU A 332 0.18 1.37 -20.17
N ALA A 333 -0.01 1.23 -21.48
CA ALA A 333 -0.15 -0.07 -22.12
C ALA A 333 1.09 -0.96 -21.94
N THR A 334 2.29 -0.36 -21.88
CA THR A 334 3.56 -1.06 -21.64
C THR A 334 4.18 -0.81 -20.27
N GLN A 335 3.82 0.30 -19.60
CA GLN A 335 4.45 0.74 -18.35
C GLN A 335 3.66 0.43 -17.06
N THR A 336 2.55 -0.31 -17.15
CA THR A 336 1.69 -0.62 -15.98
C THR A 336 2.47 -1.23 -14.81
N ASP A 337 3.25 -2.30 -15.06
CA ASP A 337 3.99 -2.97 -13.99
C ASP A 337 5.12 -2.10 -13.42
N THR A 338 5.77 -1.29 -14.27
CA THR A 338 6.75 -0.28 -13.83
C THR A 338 6.14 0.70 -12.84
N CYS A 339 4.96 1.24 -13.16
CA CYS A 339 4.24 2.18 -12.29
C CYS A 339 3.76 1.54 -10.98
N ILE A 340 3.32 0.29 -11.01
CA ILE A 340 2.92 -0.45 -9.81
C ILE A 340 4.14 -0.64 -8.90
N ASN A 341 5.25 -1.15 -9.44
CA ASN A 341 6.45 -1.48 -8.67
C ASN A 341 7.16 -0.25 -8.08
N ILE A 342 7.08 0.91 -8.73
CA ILE A 342 7.71 2.13 -8.22
C ILE A 342 6.85 2.86 -7.18
N CYS A 343 5.55 2.54 -7.07
CA CYS A 343 4.64 3.21 -6.17
C CYS A 343 5.06 2.95 -4.70
N PRO A 344 5.35 3.99 -3.88
CA PRO A 344 5.78 3.78 -2.51
C PRO A 344 4.62 3.49 -1.53
N THR A 345 3.39 3.42 -2.04
CA THR A 345 2.16 3.11 -1.31
C THR A 345 1.31 2.14 -2.12
N GLY A 346 0.17 1.70 -1.59
CA GLY A 346 -0.80 0.91 -2.35
C GLY A 346 -1.74 1.73 -3.23
N ALA A 347 -1.29 2.85 -3.78
CA ALA A 347 -2.13 3.68 -4.65
C ALA A 347 -2.28 3.09 -6.04
N LEU A 348 -1.19 2.57 -6.61
CA LEU A 348 -1.19 1.83 -7.87
C LEU A 348 -0.97 0.36 -7.55
N SER A 349 -1.81 -0.52 -8.08
CA SER A 349 -1.72 -1.96 -7.84
C SER A 349 -2.35 -2.74 -8.99
N ARG A 350 -2.20 -4.07 -8.96
CA ARG A 350 -2.86 -4.97 -9.89
C ARG A 350 -4.33 -5.19 -9.51
N PHE A 351 -5.22 -5.03 -10.47
CA PHE A 351 -6.62 -5.42 -10.43
C PHE A 351 -6.74 -6.85 -10.97
N LYS A 352 -6.80 -7.80 -10.03
CA LYS A 352 -6.78 -9.25 -10.24
C LYS A 352 -5.41 -9.82 -10.56
#